data_AF-A0A1F3DAE5-F1
#
_entry.id   AF-A0A1F3DAE5-F1
#
_cell.length_a   1.000
_cell.length_b   1.000
_cell.length_c   1.000
_cell.angle_alpha   90.00
_cell.angle_beta   90.00
_cell.angle_gamma   90.00
#
_symmetry.space_group_name_H-M   'P 1'
#
loop_
_entity.id
_entity.type
_entity.pdbx_description
1 polymer ?
#
loop_
_entity_poly.entity_id
_entity_poly.type
_entity_poly.pdbx_seq_one_letter_code
_entity_poly.pdbx_strand_id
1 'polypeptide(L)' 'MNIGKRREMLPESRFIRIGRSLILNLEHIWQLDRRQSTVTMLYLGESVTVKIPRNHLRELDMI' A
#
# COMPACT_ATOMS: atom_id res chain seq x y z
N MET A 1 -0.85 -1.02 20.27
CA MET A 1 -1.04 -2.04 19.21
C MET A 1 0.13 -1.96 18.23
N ASN A 2 0.90 -3.03 18.02
CA ASN A 2 2.12 -3.00 17.20
C ASN A 2 1.82 -3.40 15.74
N ILE A 3 2.05 -2.48 14.80
CA ILE A 3 1.77 -2.68 13.38
C ILE A 3 2.67 -3.74 12.72
N GLY A 4 3.89 -3.93 13.23
CA GLY A 4 4.81 -4.98 12.75
C GLY A 4 4.25 -6.38 13.01
N LYS A 5 3.77 -6.64 14.23
CA LYS A 5 3.10 -7.89 14.57
C LYS A 5 1.86 -8.17 13.71
N ARG A 6 1.12 -7.12 13.32
CA ARG A 6 0.00 -7.28 12.38
C ARG A 6 0.47 -7.66 10.98
N ARG A 7 1.59 -7.12 10.51
CA ARG A 7 2.15 -7.49 9.20
C ARG A 7 2.57 -8.96 9.15
N GLU A 8 3.10 -9.51 10.24
CA GLU A 8 3.48 -10.93 10.34
C GLU A 8 2.28 -11.87 10.21
N MET A 9 1.07 -11.41 10.59
CA MET A 9 -0.16 -12.19 10.49
C MET A 9 -0.86 -12.06 9.13
N LEU A 10 -0.36 -11.19 8.24
CA LEU A 10 -0.98 -10.90 6.95
C LEU A 10 -0.23 -11.59 5.80
N PRO A 11 -0.95 -12.09 4.77
CA PRO A 11 -0.31 -12.71 3.61
C PRO A 11 0.62 -11.75 2.89
N GLU A 12 1.90 -12.12 2.77
CA GLU A 12 2.92 -11.25 2.18
C GLU A 12 2.65 -10.92 0.70
N SER A 13 1.98 -11.83 0.00
CA SER A 13 1.59 -11.67 -1.41
C SER A 13 0.51 -10.63 -1.65
N ARG A 14 -0.22 -10.22 -0.61
CA ARG A 14 -1.36 -9.29 -0.70
C ARG A 14 -1.17 -8.04 0.13
N PHE A 15 -0.23 -8.05 1.09
CA PHE A 15 0.00 -6.94 1.99
C PHE A 15 1.44 -6.47 1.98
N ILE A 16 1.62 -5.19 1.62
CA ILE A 16 2.92 -4.53 1.66
C ILE A 16 2.98 -3.54 2.82
N ARG A 17 4.09 -3.54 3.54
CA ARG A 17 4.34 -2.54 4.58
C ARG A 17 5.06 -1.35 3.96
N ILE A 18 4.47 -0.17 4.10
CA ILE A 18 5.04 1.08 3.60
C ILE A 18 5.49 1.93 4.80
N GLY A 19 6.80 2.03 4.98
CA GLY A 19 7.38 2.76 6.10
C GLY A 19 6.96 2.23 7.48
N ARG A 20 6.86 3.14 8.46
CA ARG A 20 6.67 2.75 9.86
C ARG A 20 5.22 2.52 10.26
N SER A 21 4.28 3.20 9.60
CA SER A 21 2.89 3.35 10.06
C SER A 21 1.83 2.83 9.10
N LEU A 22 2.20 2.30 7.92
CA LEU A 22 1.24 1.89 6.91
C LEU A 22 1.47 0.43 6.47
N ILE A 23 0.36 -0.30 6.33
CA ILE A 23 0.29 -1.58 5.62
C ILE A 23 -0.84 -1.41 4.61
N LEU A 24 -0.58 -1.73 3.35
CA LEU A 24 -1.53 -1.59 2.26
C LEU A 24 -1.97 -2.98 1.79
N ASN A 25 -3.27 -3.14 1.52
CA ASN A 25 -3.78 -4.29 0.78
C ASN A 25 -3.68 -3.99 -0.72
N LEU A 26 -2.92 -4.81 -1.44
CA LEU A 26 -2.67 -4.67 -2.87
C LEU A 26 -3.95 -4.89 -3.70
N GLU A 27 -4.89 -5.71 -3.21
CA GLU A 27 -6.15 -6.01 -3.91
C GLU A 27 -7.09 -4.81 -4.06
N HIS A 28 -6.84 -3.74 -3.30
CA HIS A 28 -7.66 -2.53 -3.32
C HIS A 28 -6.95 -1.36 -3.98
N ILE A 29 -5.77 -1.57 -4.58
CA ILE A 29 -5.10 -0.52 -5.35
C ILE A 29 -5.91 -0.23 -6.60
N TRP A 30 -6.35 1.02 -6.72
CA TRP A 30 -7.07 1.52 -7.87
C TRP A 30 -6.16 2.25 -8.85
N GLN A 31 -5.26 3.10 -8.33
CA GLN A 31 -4.39 3.92 -9.16
C GLN A 31 -3.03 4.17 -8.50
N LEU A 32 -1.98 4.10 -9.31
CA LEU A 32 -0.61 4.48 -8.95
C LEU A 32 -0.23 5.77 -9.72
N ASP A 33 0.09 6.86 -9.02
CA ASP A 33 0.65 8.08 -9.62
C ASP A 33 2.12 8.24 -9.24
N ARG A 34 2.99 8.00 -10.22
CA ARG A 34 4.45 8.09 -10.06
C ARG A 34 4.95 9.52 -9.93
N ARG A 35 4.29 10.48 -10.59
CA ARG A 35 4.69 11.90 -10.59
C ARG A 35 4.48 12.49 -9.20
N GLN A 36 3.33 12.20 -8.60
CA GLN A 36 3.01 12.64 -7.25
C GLN A 36 3.46 11.67 -6.15
N SER A 37 3.93 10.48 -6.55
CA SER A 37 4.33 9.41 -5.65
C SER A 37 3.21 9.01 -4.68
N THR A 38 2.02 8.80 -5.23
CA THR A 38 0.80 8.47 -4.50
C THR A 38 0.17 7.19 -5.01
N VAL A 39 -0.57 6.53 -4.12
CA VAL A 39 -1.40 5.37 -4.43
C VAL A 39 -2.79 5.63 -3.90
N THR A 40 -3.76 5.47 -4.78
CA THR A 40 -5.17 5.56 -4.44
C THR A 40 -5.73 4.15 -4.31
N MET A 41 -6.33 3.88 -3.16
CA MET A 41 -7.06 2.65 -2.88
C MET A 41 -8.56 2.91 -2.93
N LEU A 42 -9.33 1.92 -3.34
CA LEU A 42 -10.79 1.97 -3.38
C LEU A 42 -11.38 0.74 -2.66
N TYR A 43 -12.27 0.95 -1.70
CA TYR A 43 -13.01 -0.11 -1.03
C TYR A 43 -14.42 0.34 -0.69
N LEU A 44 -15.43 -0.42 -1.16
CA LEU A 44 -16.86 -0.13 -0.93
C LEU A 44 -17.29 1.30 -1.27
N GLY A 45 -16.68 1.90 -2.30
CA GLY A 45 -16.97 3.28 -2.73
C GLY A 45 -16.21 4.36 -1.96
N GLU A 46 -15.47 4.01 -0.91
CA GLU A 46 -14.54 4.92 -0.25
C GLU A 46 -13.18 4.88 -0.92
N SER A 47 -12.60 6.06 -1.15
CA SER A 47 -11.26 6.20 -1.70
C SER A 47 -10.30 6.82 -0.69
N VAL A 48 -9.08 6.29 -0.63
CA VAL A 48 -8.01 6.83 0.19
C VAL A 48 -6.75 6.93 -0.66
N THR A 49 -6.18 8.12 -0.72
CA THR A 49 -4.90 8.37 -1.40
C THR A 49 -3.80 8.54 -0.36
N VAL A 50 -2.73 7.75 -0.48
CA VAL A 50 -1.56 7.81 0.40
C VAL A 50 -0.30 8.13 -0.40
N LYS A 51 0.60 8.92 0.18
CA LYS A 51 1.94 9.10 -0.39
C LYS A 51 2.80 7.88 -0.08
N ILE A 52 3.52 7.41 -1.08
CA ILE A 52 4.42 6.26 -0.98
C ILE A 52 5.83 6.68 -1.40
N PRO A 53 6.87 6.30 -0.63
CA PRO A 53 8.25 6.49 -1.05
C PRO A 53 8.54 5.85 -2.41
N ARG A 54 9.36 6.53 -3.24
CA ARG A 54 9.60 6.15 -4.63
C ARG A 54 10.17 4.74 -4.83
N ASN A 55 10.94 4.23 -3.86
CA ASN A 55 11.47 2.87 -3.88
C ASN A 55 10.35 1.83 -3.86
N HIS A 56 9.32 2.02 -3.04
CA HIS A 56 8.18 1.09 -2.95
C HIS A 56 7.21 1.21 -4.14
N LEU A 57 7.18 2.35 -4.84
CA LEU A 57 6.39 2.47 -6.08
C LEU A 57 6.90 1.56 -7.20
N ARG A 58 8.19 1.23 -7.22
CA ARG A 58 8.73 0.25 -8.19
C ARG A 58 8.27 -1.17 -7.84
N GLU A 59 8.25 -1.51 -6.56
CA GLU A 59 7.77 -2.81 -6.08
C GLU A 59 6.29 -3.01 -6.44
N LEU A 60 5.47 -1.95 -6.37
CA LEU A 60 4.05 -1.98 -6.72
C LEU A 60 3.76 -2.04 -8.23
N ASP A 61 4.68 -1.58 -9.08
CA ASP A 61 4.51 -1.58 -10.54
C ASP A 61 4.84 -2.93 -11.19
N MET A 62 5.48 -3.83 -10.44
CA MET A 62 5.85 -5.17 -10.89
C MET A 62 4.78 -6.23 -10.60
N ILE A 63 3.68 -5.84 -9.95
CA ILE A 63 2.55 -6.70 -9.55
C ILE A 63 1.39 -6.45 -10.50
#